data_AF-A0A937CVS3-F1
#
_entry.id   AF-A0A937CVS3-F1
#
_cell.length_a   1.000
_cell.length_b   1.000
_cell.length_c   1.000
_cell.angle_alpha   90.00
_cell.angle_beta   90.00
_cell.angle_gamma   90.00
#
_symmetry.space_group_name_H-M   'P 1'
#
loop_
_entity.id
_entity.type
_entity.pdbx_description
1 polymer ?
#
loop_
_entity_poly.entity_id
_entity_poly.type
_entity_poly.pdbx_seq_one_letter_code
_entity_poly.pdbx_strand_id
1 'polypeptide(L)'
;MARPPRPGPRTDDWQSGHWPYTMPSPEAKEGGQSLWELWHSEKQRLDAAFAPTRPSEAAPLAGAPVAASAEPEPEPDPQPEPEPDPDLARARRLSADLLMTVARRNNRVCPREVPWTRLYESLGGRRFEDLQPPPGDGVWPNLSFLEKRVRFREHMLWAQRHGRLRQVALFVQGLAEGDWVHVGEE
;
A
#
# COMPACT_ATOMS: atom_id res chain seq x y z
N MET A 1 -31.91 56.04 -8.08
CA MET A 1 -30.73 55.17 -7.97
C MET A 1 -30.44 54.93 -6.49
N ALA A 2 -30.81 53.77 -5.96
CA ALA A 2 -30.67 53.44 -4.53
C ALA A 2 -29.46 52.50 -4.35
N ARG A 3 -28.57 52.83 -3.42
CA ARG A 3 -27.39 52.01 -3.08
C ARG A 3 -27.83 50.82 -2.20
N PRO A 4 -27.32 49.59 -2.43
CA PRO A 4 -27.62 48.47 -1.55
C PRO A 4 -26.93 48.64 -0.18
N PRO A 5 -27.52 48.11 0.91
CA PRO A 5 -26.95 48.17 2.25
C PRO A 5 -25.72 47.26 2.38
N ARG A 6 -24.78 47.68 3.24
CA ARG A 6 -23.54 46.95 3.55
C ARG A 6 -23.84 45.69 4.36
N PRO A 7 -23.16 44.56 4.10
CA PRO A 7 -23.22 43.39 4.97
C PRO A 7 -22.49 43.67 6.29
N GLY A 8 -23.13 43.29 7.40
CA GLY A 8 -22.57 43.38 8.76
C GLY A 8 -21.48 42.35 9.03
N PRO A 9 -20.75 42.49 10.16
CA PRO A 9 -19.66 41.59 10.52
C PRO A 9 -20.17 40.17 10.82
N ARG A 10 -19.52 39.20 10.20
CA ARG A 10 -19.75 37.77 10.33
C ARG A 10 -19.16 37.31 11.67
N THR A 11 -20.02 36.92 12.61
CA THR A 11 -19.59 36.30 13.87
C THR A 11 -19.11 34.87 13.58
N ASP A 12 -17.86 34.59 13.94
CA ASP A 12 -17.24 33.26 13.93
C ASP A 12 -17.93 32.35 14.95
N ASP A 13 -18.73 31.42 14.45
CA ASP A 13 -19.50 30.43 15.22
C ASP A 13 -18.76 29.08 15.29
N TRP A 14 -17.45 29.09 15.58
CA TRP A 14 -16.64 27.86 15.71
C TRP A 14 -16.56 27.33 17.15
N GLN A 15 -17.25 27.95 18.10
CA GLN A 15 -17.22 27.54 19.52
C GLN A 15 -18.35 26.58 19.93
N SER A 16 -19.30 26.27 19.05
CA SER A 16 -20.30 25.25 19.34
C SER A 16 -19.79 23.85 18.99
N GLY A 17 -19.04 23.29 19.95
CA GLY A 17 -18.45 21.96 19.92
C GLY A 17 -19.44 20.81 19.77
N HIS A 18 -19.86 20.53 18.54
CA HIS A 18 -20.54 19.30 18.17
C HIS A 18 -19.64 18.46 17.24
N TRP A 19 -18.45 18.09 17.73
CA TRP A 19 -17.69 17.02 17.10
C TRP A 19 -18.39 15.69 17.41
N PRO A 20 -18.71 14.84 16.42
CA PRO A 20 -19.27 13.51 16.66
C PRO A 20 -18.26 12.53 17.29
N TYR A 21 -17.03 12.99 17.55
CA TYR A 21 -16.02 12.29 18.33
C TYR A 21 -16.05 12.80 19.76
N THR A 22 -16.75 12.08 20.63
CA THR A 22 -16.45 12.11 22.07
C THR A 22 -14.97 11.74 22.20
N MET A 23 -14.13 12.71 22.55
CA MET A 23 -12.79 12.41 23.05
C MET A 23 -12.96 11.41 24.21
N PRO A 24 -12.33 10.22 24.15
CA PRO A 24 -12.41 9.29 25.26
C PRO A 24 -11.93 10.01 26.52
N SER A 25 -12.75 9.93 27.57
CA SER A 25 -12.51 10.59 28.85
C SER A 25 -11.09 10.34 29.36
N PRO A 26 -10.39 11.34 29.92
CA PRO A 26 -9.07 11.15 30.54
C PRO A 26 -9.12 10.24 31.78
N GLU A 27 -10.30 9.80 32.22
CA GLU A 27 -10.49 8.75 33.24
C GLU A 27 -10.49 7.32 32.66
N ALA A 28 -9.76 7.07 31.57
CA ALA A 28 -9.33 5.72 31.26
C ALA A 28 -8.36 5.27 32.35
N LYS A 29 -8.89 4.67 33.42
CA LYS A 29 -8.10 3.97 34.43
C LYS A 29 -7.27 2.90 33.70
N GLU A 30 -5.97 3.10 33.60
CA GLU A 30 -4.96 2.06 33.37
C GLU A 30 -5.03 1.06 34.53
N GLY A 31 -6.06 0.23 34.51
CA GLY A 31 -6.40 -0.70 35.58
C GLY A 31 -6.63 -2.09 35.01
N GLY A 32 -5.57 -2.67 34.46
CA GLY A 32 -5.56 -3.99 33.87
C GLY A 32 -4.35 -4.09 32.97
N GLN A 33 -3.42 -5.00 33.30
CA GLN A 33 -2.18 -5.36 32.60
C GLN A 33 -2.08 -4.69 31.22
N SER A 34 -1.24 -3.65 31.15
CA SER A 34 -1.15 -2.81 29.95
C SER A 34 -0.95 -3.72 28.74
N LEU A 35 -1.67 -3.46 27.63
CA LEU A 35 -1.45 -4.16 26.35
C LEU A 35 0.04 -4.15 25.95
N TRP A 36 0.79 -3.19 26.48
CA TRP A 36 2.24 -3.10 26.38
C TRP A 36 3.02 -4.20 27.12
N GLU A 37 2.57 -4.62 28.30
CA GLU A 37 3.15 -5.73 29.06
C GLU A 37 2.88 -7.07 28.36
N LEU A 38 1.67 -7.26 27.83
CA LEU A 38 1.34 -8.44 27.01
C LEU A 38 2.22 -8.51 25.76
N TRP A 39 2.43 -7.38 25.08
CA TRP A 39 3.34 -7.31 23.94
C TRP A 39 4.80 -7.61 24.33
N HIS A 40 5.28 -7.07 25.45
CA HIS A 40 6.62 -7.36 25.96
C HIS A 40 6.80 -8.84 26.30
N SER A 41 5.80 -9.45 26.95
CA SER A 41 5.83 -10.87 27.32
C SER A 41 5.84 -11.77 26.07
N GLU A 42 5.04 -11.44 25.06
CA GLU A 42 5.01 -12.19 23.79
C GLU A 42 6.33 -12.06 23.03
N LYS A 43 6.93 -10.85 22.99
CA LYS A 43 8.25 -10.63 22.40
C LYS A 43 9.32 -11.47 23.10
N GLN A 44 9.33 -11.48 24.43
CA GLN A 44 10.30 -12.22 25.23
C GLN A 44 10.18 -13.74 25.02
N ARG A 45 8.96 -14.26 24.84
CA ARG A 45 8.68 -15.65 24.48
C ARG A 45 9.25 -16.02 23.12
N LEU A 46 9.07 -15.15 22.13
CA LEU A 46 9.59 -15.35 20.78
C LEU A 46 11.13 -15.30 20.75
N ASP A 47 11.74 -14.31 21.41
CA ASP A 47 13.20 -14.20 21.49
C ASP A 47 13.83 -15.43 22.20
N ALA A 48 13.16 -16.00 23.21
CA ALA A 48 13.62 -17.23 23.86
C ALA A 48 13.51 -18.48 22.95
N ALA A 49 12.55 -18.52 22.04
CA ALA A 49 12.38 -19.63 21.09
C ALA A 49 13.51 -19.65 20.04
N PHE A 50 14.12 -18.51 19.75
CA PHE A 50 15.36 -18.42 19.01
C PHE A 50 16.54 -18.63 19.95
N ALA A 51 16.76 -19.89 20.37
CA ALA A 51 18.00 -20.26 21.04
C ALA A 51 19.21 -19.72 20.26
N PRO A 52 20.30 -19.29 20.92
CA PRO A 52 21.49 -18.84 20.23
C PRO A 52 21.95 -19.95 19.30
N THR A 53 21.80 -19.74 17.99
CA THR A 53 22.27 -20.67 16.97
C THR A 53 23.76 -20.82 17.19
N ARG A 54 24.18 -21.94 17.76
CA ARG A 54 25.59 -22.28 17.83
C ARG A 54 26.08 -22.36 16.39
N PRO A 55 27.15 -21.62 16.01
CA PRO A 55 27.76 -21.82 14.72
C PRO A 55 28.15 -23.31 14.63
N SER A 56 27.76 -23.96 13.53
CA SER A 56 27.95 -25.39 13.33
C SER A 56 29.43 -25.73 13.48
N GLU A 57 29.77 -26.39 14.59
CA GLU A 57 31.11 -26.94 14.81
C GLU A 57 31.22 -28.18 13.91
N ALA A 58 32.21 -28.16 13.01
CA ALA A 58 32.44 -29.21 12.03
C ALA A 58 32.60 -30.58 12.73
N ALA A 59 31.70 -31.51 12.40
CA ALA A 59 31.75 -32.87 12.93
C ALA A 59 33.06 -33.58 12.50
N PRO A 60 33.74 -34.30 13.40
CA PRO A 60 34.84 -35.17 13.00
C PRO A 60 34.29 -36.42 12.33
N LEU A 61 34.79 -36.70 11.13
CA LEU A 61 34.62 -37.97 10.41
C LEU A 61 35.26 -39.10 11.22
N ALA A 62 34.47 -39.88 11.94
CA ALA A 62 34.91 -41.16 12.50
C ALA A 62 33.75 -42.16 12.48
N GLY A 63 33.97 -43.26 11.77
CA GLY A 63 32.94 -44.18 11.31
C GLY A 63 32.31 -45.09 12.37
N ALA A 64 31.11 -45.55 12.02
CA ALA A 64 30.53 -46.80 12.48
C ALA A 64 29.70 -47.40 11.33
N PRO A 65 29.67 -48.74 11.18
CA PRO A 65 29.04 -49.41 10.04
C PRO A 65 27.53 -49.54 10.28
N VAL A 66 26.72 -49.15 9.30
CA VAL A 66 25.27 -49.41 9.33
C VAL A 66 24.95 -50.46 8.27
N ALA A 67 24.48 -51.59 8.79
CA ALA A 67 23.96 -52.72 8.07
C ALA A 67 22.69 -52.39 7.28
N ALA A 68 22.39 -53.32 6.37
CA ALA A 68 21.10 -53.63 5.78
C ALA A 68 20.60 -52.67 4.68
N SER A 69 20.94 -53.07 3.46
CA SER A 69 20.21 -52.81 2.21
C SER A 69 18.71 -53.02 2.36
N ALA A 70 17.95 -51.95 2.16
CA ALA A 70 16.61 -51.98 1.61
C ALA A 70 16.52 -50.78 0.67
N GLU A 71 16.78 -51.02 -0.61
CA GLU A 71 16.73 -50.02 -1.69
C GLU A 71 15.27 -49.91 -2.14
N PRO A 72 14.56 -48.80 -1.87
CA PRO A 72 13.20 -48.60 -2.37
C PRO A 72 13.22 -48.38 -3.89
N GLU A 73 12.27 -49.00 -4.60
CA GLU A 73 12.05 -48.81 -6.04
C GLU A 73 11.98 -47.32 -6.42
N PRO A 74 12.58 -46.91 -7.55
CA PRO A 74 12.52 -45.52 -7.99
C PRO A 74 11.09 -45.14 -8.37
N GLU A 75 10.52 -44.16 -7.66
CA GLU A 75 9.28 -43.51 -8.07
C GLU A 75 9.45 -42.91 -9.49
N PRO A 76 8.43 -43.00 -10.35
CA PRO A 76 8.49 -42.43 -11.68
C PRO A 76 8.70 -40.92 -11.59
N ASP A 77 9.73 -40.42 -12.28
CA ASP A 77 10.07 -38.99 -12.37
C ASP A 77 8.81 -38.17 -12.70
N PRO A 78 8.46 -37.15 -11.89
CA PRO A 78 7.33 -36.29 -12.16
C PRO A 78 7.56 -35.61 -13.52
N GLN A 79 6.64 -35.83 -14.46
CA GLN A 79 6.67 -35.14 -15.75
C GLN A 79 6.80 -33.63 -15.51
N PRO A 80 7.69 -32.93 -16.25
CA PRO A 80 7.86 -31.50 -16.07
C PRO A 80 6.53 -30.82 -16.37
N GLU A 81 5.92 -30.22 -15.34
CA GLU A 81 4.79 -29.33 -15.53
C GLU A 81 5.18 -28.27 -16.56
N PRO A 82 4.29 -27.93 -17.52
CA PRO A 82 4.59 -26.92 -18.52
C PRO A 82 4.94 -25.61 -17.82
N GLU A 83 6.16 -25.12 -18.03
CA GLU A 83 6.61 -23.87 -17.43
C GLU A 83 5.61 -22.76 -17.79
N PRO A 84 5.05 -22.05 -16.80
CA PRO A 84 4.07 -21.02 -17.06
C PRO A 84 4.73 -19.91 -17.89
N ASP A 85 4.08 -19.56 -19.00
CA ASP A 85 4.52 -18.48 -19.89
C ASP A 85 4.96 -17.24 -19.08
N PRO A 86 6.21 -16.77 -19.24
CA PRO A 86 6.78 -15.70 -18.42
C PRO A 86 5.99 -14.39 -18.48
N ASP A 87 5.27 -14.15 -19.57
CA ASP A 87 4.42 -12.96 -19.71
C ASP A 87 3.13 -13.07 -18.89
N LEU A 88 2.54 -14.27 -18.81
CA LEU A 88 1.42 -14.57 -17.91
C LEU A 88 1.87 -14.53 -16.44
N ALA A 89 3.07 -15.03 -16.13
CA ALA A 89 3.63 -14.97 -14.78
C ALA A 89 3.92 -13.52 -14.34
N ARG A 90 4.44 -12.67 -15.24
CA ARG A 90 4.60 -11.22 -14.98
C ARG A 90 3.27 -10.51 -14.81
N ALA A 91 2.28 -10.80 -15.67
CA ALA A 91 0.95 -10.22 -15.56
C ALA A 91 0.26 -10.61 -14.25
N ARG A 92 0.44 -11.87 -13.80
CA ARG A 92 -0.04 -12.36 -12.49
C ARG A 92 0.64 -11.68 -11.29
N ARG A 93 1.84 -11.12 -11.46
CA ARG A 93 2.55 -10.36 -10.41
C ARG A 93 2.18 -8.88 -10.36
N LEU A 94 1.50 -8.34 -11.37
CA LEU A 94 1.05 -6.95 -11.32
C LEU A 94 -0.12 -6.85 -10.35
N SER A 95 0.11 -6.16 -9.24
CA SER A 95 -0.91 -5.77 -8.28
C SER A 95 -0.92 -4.25 -8.09
N ALA A 96 -2.04 -3.71 -7.62
CA ALA A 96 -2.14 -2.30 -7.26
C ALA A 96 -1.08 -1.93 -6.21
N ASP A 97 -0.80 -2.80 -5.24
CA ASP A 97 0.22 -2.55 -4.22
C ASP A 97 1.63 -2.47 -4.81
N LEU A 98 1.96 -3.30 -5.81
CA LEU A 98 3.24 -3.22 -6.51
C LEU A 98 3.38 -1.87 -7.24
N LEU A 99 2.33 -1.42 -7.94
CA LEU A 99 2.34 -0.11 -8.59
C LEU A 99 2.45 1.04 -7.59
N MET A 100 1.79 0.93 -6.44
CA MET A 100 1.94 1.91 -5.36
C MET A 100 3.37 1.93 -4.82
N THR A 101 4.05 0.79 -4.70
CA THR A 101 5.47 0.75 -4.30
C THR A 101 6.36 1.42 -5.35
N VAL A 102 6.11 1.18 -6.65
CA VAL A 102 6.83 1.88 -7.73
C VAL A 102 6.59 3.39 -7.67
N ALA A 103 5.33 3.80 -7.51
CA ALA A 103 4.89 5.19 -7.43
C ALA A 103 5.39 5.93 -6.18
N ARG A 104 5.87 5.21 -5.14
CA ARG A 104 6.44 5.80 -3.91
C ARG A 104 7.96 5.95 -3.91
N ARG A 105 8.64 5.41 -4.93
CA ARG A 105 10.10 5.60 -5.07
C ARG A 105 10.41 7.10 -5.17
N ASN A 106 11.59 7.51 -4.74
CA ASN A 106 12.04 8.91 -4.76
C ASN A 106 11.10 9.88 -4.01
N ASN A 107 10.44 9.44 -2.95
CA ASN A 107 9.49 10.26 -2.18
C ASN A 107 8.30 10.79 -3.00
N ARG A 108 7.94 10.08 -4.07
CA ARG A 108 6.78 10.39 -4.90
C ARG A 108 5.48 10.04 -4.17
N VAL A 109 4.45 10.86 -4.36
CA VAL A 109 3.13 10.71 -3.73
C VAL A 109 2.10 10.21 -4.75
N CYS A 110 1.97 10.95 -5.84
CA CYS A 110 1.05 10.71 -6.95
C CYS A 110 1.55 11.47 -8.19
N PRO A 111 1.06 11.14 -9.39
CA PRO A 111 1.27 11.98 -10.56
C PRO A 111 0.64 13.37 -10.36
N ARG A 112 1.15 14.37 -11.08
CA ARG A 112 0.51 15.69 -11.19
C ARG A 112 -0.84 15.59 -11.89
N GLU A 113 -1.65 16.63 -11.75
CA GLU A 113 -3.02 16.65 -12.25
C GLU A 113 -3.13 16.40 -13.76
N VAL A 114 -2.32 17.07 -14.58
CA VAL A 114 -2.36 16.91 -16.05
C VAL A 114 -2.08 15.45 -16.48
N PRO A 115 -0.96 14.81 -16.08
CA PRO A 115 -0.74 13.40 -16.41
C PRO A 115 -1.79 12.49 -15.79
N TRP A 116 -2.25 12.75 -14.57
CA TRP A 116 -3.28 11.94 -13.93
C TRP A 116 -4.62 12.00 -14.69
N THR A 117 -5.06 13.16 -15.14
CA THR A 117 -6.26 13.31 -15.97
C THR A 117 -6.15 12.51 -17.26
N ARG A 118 -4.99 12.52 -17.93
CA ARG A 118 -4.75 11.68 -19.12
C ARG A 118 -4.86 10.18 -18.80
N LEU A 119 -4.33 9.74 -17.66
CA LEU A 119 -4.48 8.36 -17.21
C LEU A 119 -5.96 8.00 -17.03
N TYR A 120 -6.72 8.84 -16.32
CA TYR A 120 -8.15 8.64 -16.09
C TYR A 120 -8.95 8.55 -17.40
N GLU A 121 -8.64 9.41 -18.37
CA GLU A 121 -9.24 9.33 -19.71
C GLU A 121 -8.86 8.05 -20.44
N SER A 122 -7.60 7.63 -20.37
CA SER A 122 -7.12 6.40 -21.01
C SER A 122 -7.75 5.13 -20.43
N LEU A 123 -8.16 5.18 -19.16
CA LEU A 123 -8.91 4.11 -18.49
C LEU A 123 -10.39 4.08 -18.88
N GLY A 124 -10.85 5.10 -19.61
CA GLY A 124 -12.25 5.25 -19.97
C GLY A 124 -13.11 5.76 -18.82
N GLY A 125 -12.54 6.50 -17.86
CA GLY A 125 -13.22 6.90 -16.63
C GLY A 125 -14.56 7.62 -16.84
N ARG A 126 -14.73 8.38 -17.93
CA ARG A 126 -16.02 9.00 -18.28
C ARG A 126 -17.15 8.00 -18.59
N ARG A 127 -16.82 6.72 -18.81
CA ARG A 127 -17.77 5.64 -19.13
C ARG A 127 -18.10 4.78 -17.91
N PHE A 128 -17.35 4.91 -16.82
CA PHE A 128 -17.51 4.09 -15.63
C PHE A 128 -17.92 4.97 -14.44
N GLU A 129 -19.16 4.81 -13.98
CA GLU A 129 -19.69 5.57 -12.85
C GLU A 129 -18.93 5.30 -11.54
N ASP A 130 -18.34 4.10 -11.42
CA ASP A 130 -17.59 3.68 -10.23
C ASP A 130 -16.20 4.33 -10.09
N LEU A 131 -15.66 4.93 -11.16
CA LEU A 131 -14.35 5.57 -11.15
C LEU A 131 -14.49 7.07 -10.93
N GLN A 132 -14.24 7.51 -9.69
CA GLN A 132 -14.24 8.94 -9.39
C GLN A 132 -13.18 9.67 -10.24
N PRO A 133 -13.49 10.87 -10.76
CA PRO A 133 -12.50 11.65 -11.49
C PRO A 133 -11.36 12.09 -10.56
N PRO A 134 -10.15 12.32 -11.10
CA PRO A 134 -9.10 12.99 -10.35
C PRO A 134 -9.59 14.37 -9.88
N PRO A 135 -9.05 14.89 -8.77
CA PRO A 135 -9.40 16.23 -8.31
C PRO A 135 -8.99 17.25 -9.37
N GLY A 136 -9.91 18.15 -9.74
CA GLY A 136 -9.63 19.21 -10.72
C GLY A 136 -8.82 20.38 -10.14
N ASP A 137 -8.45 21.31 -11.03
CA ASP A 137 -7.44 22.35 -10.82
C ASP A 137 -7.69 23.23 -9.58
N GLY A 138 -8.95 23.44 -9.20
CA GLY A 138 -9.31 24.25 -8.02
C GLY A 138 -9.26 23.50 -6.67
N VAL A 139 -9.35 22.17 -6.69
CA VAL A 139 -9.38 21.34 -5.48
C VAL A 139 -8.01 20.69 -5.23
N TRP A 140 -7.29 20.38 -6.30
CA TRP A 140 -5.98 19.75 -6.27
C TRP A 140 -4.95 20.37 -5.32
N PRO A 141 -4.68 21.69 -5.33
CA PRO A 141 -3.71 22.29 -4.41
C PRO A 141 -4.17 22.25 -2.95
N ASN A 142 -5.48 22.22 -2.70
CA ASN A 142 -6.04 22.22 -1.34
C ASN A 142 -6.04 20.83 -0.67
N LEU A 143 -5.78 19.76 -1.43
CA LEU A 143 -5.74 18.40 -0.90
C LEU A 143 -4.39 18.09 -0.28
N SER A 144 -4.43 17.46 0.89
CA SER A 144 -3.25 16.91 1.54
C SER A 144 -2.59 15.81 0.68
N PHE A 145 -1.28 15.61 0.85
CA PHE A 145 -0.56 14.53 0.16
C PHE A 145 -1.17 13.16 0.44
N LEU A 146 -1.71 12.94 1.65
CA LEU A 146 -2.35 11.68 2.00
C LEU A 146 -3.62 11.45 1.18
N GLU A 147 -4.48 12.46 1.03
CA GLU A 147 -5.70 12.37 0.22
C GLU A 147 -5.39 12.11 -1.25
N LYS A 148 -4.40 12.83 -1.80
CA LYS A 148 -3.90 12.60 -3.17
C LYS A 148 -3.46 11.15 -3.37
N ARG A 149 -2.73 10.60 -2.40
CA ARG A 149 -2.25 9.21 -2.43
C ARG A 149 -3.39 8.19 -2.32
N VAL A 150 -4.39 8.44 -1.47
CA VAL A 150 -5.56 7.56 -1.31
C VAL A 150 -6.34 7.49 -2.61
N ARG A 151 -6.65 8.64 -3.21
CA ARG A 151 -7.37 8.69 -4.51
C ARG A 151 -6.58 8.01 -5.63
N PHE A 152 -5.26 8.19 -5.68
CA PHE A 152 -4.43 7.51 -6.67
C PHE A 152 -4.48 5.98 -6.48
N ARG A 153 -4.45 5.50 -5.24
CA ARG A 153 -4.60 4.07 -4.92
C ARG A 153 -5.95 3.52 -5.36
N GLU A 154 -7.04 4.25 -5.16
CA GLU A 154 -8.38 3.84 -5.61
C GLU A 154 -8.42 3.60 -7.13
N HIS A 155 -7.77 4.47 -7.91
CA HIS A 155 -7.64 4.26 -9.36
C HIS A 155 -6.81 3.02 -9.72
N MET A 156 -5.76 2.71 -8.96
CA MET A 156 -4.99 1.48 -9.16
C MET A 156 -5.84 0.23 -8.85
N LEU A 157 -6.60 0.26 -7.75
CA LEU A 157 -7.50 -0.82 -7.36
C LEU A 157 -8.61 -1.01 -8.38
N TRP A 158 -9.19 0.07 -8.87
CA TRP A 158 -10.17 0.03 -9.94
C TRP A 158 -9.56 -0.57 -11.22
N ALA A 159 -8.37 -0.14 -11.63
CA ALA A 159 -7.69 -0.68 -12.81
C ALA A 159 -7.36 -2.17 -12.66
N GLN A 160 -7.02 -2.62 -11.45
CA GLN A 160 -6.81 -4.04 -11.15
C GLN A 160 -8.12 -4.84 -11.32
N ARG A 161 -9.24 -4.36 -10.76
CA ARG A 161 -10.56 -5.02 -10.89
C ARG A 161 -11.03 -5.13 -12.33
N HIS A 162 -10.65 -4.17 -13.18
CA HIS A 162 -11.06 -4.12 -14.59
C HIS A 162 -9.99 -4.65 -15.57
N GLY A 163 -8.91 -5.27 -15.07
CA GLY A 163 -7.85 -5.82 -15.92
C GLY A 163 -7.04 -4.79 -16.71
N ARG A 164 -7.10 -3.51 -16.33
CA ARG A 164 -6.39 -2.38 -16.98
C ARG A 164 -5.04 -2.08 -16.35
N LEU A 165 -4.62 -2.84 -15.35
CA LEU A 165 -3.41 -2.58 -14.56
C LEU A 165 -2.12 -2.51 -15.40
N ARG A 166 -2.02 -3.30 -16.48
CA ARG A 166 -0.86 -3.27 -17.40
C ARG A 166 -0.71 -1.91 -18.09
N GLN A 167 -1.82 -1.31 -18.53
CA GLN A 167 -1.83 0.00 -19.16
C GLN A 167 -1.37 1.08 -18.17
N VAL A 168 -1.85 1.00 -16.92
CA VAL A 168 -1.41 1.90 -15.85
C VAL A 168 0.06 1.71 -15.52
N ALA A 169 0.56 0.47 -15.49
CA ALA A 169 1.96 0.17 -15.23
C ALA A 169 2.88 0.83 -16.26
N LEU A 170 2.54 0.72 -17.54
CA LEU A 170 3.29 1.36 -18.63
C LEU A 170 3.25 2.89 -18.50
N PHE A 171 2.09 3.45 -18.17
CA PHE A 171 1.94 4.88 -17.94
C PHE A 171 2.83 5.37 -16.79
N VAL A 172 2.75 4.72 -15.62
CA VAL A 172 3.55 5.07 -14.42
C VAL A 172 5.05 4.95 -14.68
N GLN A 173 5.48 3.95 -15.46
CA GLN A 173 6.89 3.79 -15.83
C GLN A 173 7.37 4.84 -16.84
N GLY A 174 6.48 5.42 -17.64
CA GLY A 174 6.79 6.44 -18.64
C GLY A 174 6.78 7.89 -18.15
N LEU A 175 6.33 8.14 -16.91
CA LEU A 175 6.29 9.50 -16.35
C LEU A 175 7.68 10.00 -15.97
N ALA A 176 8.02 11.22 -16.39
CA ALA A 176 9.24 11.90 -15.97
C ALA A 176 9.14 12.32 -14.50
N GLU A 177 10.27 12.53 -13.82
CA GLU A 177 10.25 12.88 -12.40
C GLU A 177 9.51 14.20 -12.11
N GLY A 178 9.58 15.18 -13.02
CA GLY A 178 8.84 16.44 -12.89
C GLY A 178 7.31 16.32 -13.00
N ASP A 179 6.81 15.18 -13.50
CA ASP A 179 5.38 14.89 -13.59
C ASP A 179 4.82 14.29 -12.30
N TRP A 180 5.64 14.13 -11.27
CA TRP A 180 5.24 13.63 -9.95
C TRP A 180 5.10 14.77 -8.95
N VAL A 181 4.27 14.53 -7.95
CA VAL A 181 4.21 15.32 -6.72
C VAL A 181 5.08 14.63 -5.68
N HIS A 182 5.98 15.39 -5.06
CA HIS A 182 6.88 14.90 -4.02
C HIS A 182 6.41 15.27 -2.63
N VAL A 183 6.79 14.48 -1.64
CA VAL A 183 6.57 14.83 -0.24
C VAL A 183 7.37 16.11 0.08
N GLY A 184 6.68 17.16 0.51
CA GLY A 184 7.31 18.43 0.92
C GLY A 184 7.32 19.54 -0.14
N GLU A 185 6.71 19.31 -1.32
CA GLU A 185 6.47 20.36 -2.31
C GLU A 185 5.09 20.99 -2.07
N GLU A 186 5.04 22.05 -1.25
CA GLU A 186 3.84 22.89 -1.05
C GLU A 186 3.82 24.10 -1.99
#